data_AF-A0A380G7S2-F1
#
_entry.id   AF-A0A380G7S2-F1
#
_cell.length_a   1.000
_cell.length_b   1.000
_cell.length_c   1.000
_cell.angle_alpha   90.00
_cell.angle_beta   90.00
_cell.angle_gamma   90.00
#
_symmetry.space_group_name_H-M   'P 1'
#
loop_
_entity.id
_entity.type
_entity.pdbx_description
1 polymer ?
#
loop_
_entity_poly.entity_id
_entity_poly.type
_entity_poly.pdbx_seq_one_letter_code
_entity_poly.pdbx_strand_id
1 'polypeptide(L)'
;MELNNEKVYQSFLSTTKKLIDIYKNSNIENRKIKYLPEWLEFYTRQLLEENNNKYKLYSTYKRGTIVYVNLGSNIGNEFSGNHFCVVMDKKDNPKKSTITVVPLSSKKSKHYTQLTSSIFDITIDKLDKKGIQLIEEADKIEDFANLIMDKHEDYIKAKAERSALLLKYGYLTETYIEKQYKEIEVLIKEEAKNFEKKISKMKKKAKNINLVRKVFDRHKNKRSYANVSAITTISKKRIQKINNEDPTGEIKISDEDLKQIEKQIIIRFIKS
;
A
#
# COMPACT_ATOMS: atom_id res chain seq x y z
N MET A 1 26.50 -18.21 -34.25
CA MET A 1 25.56 -17.58 -33.29
C MET A 1 24.55 -18.59 -32.73
N GLU A 2 24.00 -19.50 -33.55
CA GLU A 2 23.00 -20.49 -33.11
C GLU A 2 23.49 -21.46 -32.01
N LEU A 3 24.70 -22.01 -32.12
CA LEU A 3 25.29 -22.88 -31.08
C LEU A 3 25.48 -22.18 -29.72
N ASN A 4 25.63 -20.85 -29.73
CA ASN A 4 25.75 -20.06 -28.51
C ASN A 4 24.37 -19.86 -27.85
N ASN A 5 23.33 -19.69 -28.67
CA ASN A 5 21.96 -19.56 -28.18
C ASN A 5 21.45 -20.85 -27.55
N GLU A 6 21.82 -22.02 -28.10
CA GLU A 6 21.46 -23.31 -27.53
C GLU A 6 22.08 -23.53 -26.15
N LYS A 7 23.39 -23.26 -25.98
CA LYS A 7 24.06 -23.38 -24.68
C LYS A 7 23.43 -22.47 -23.62
N VAL A 8 23.10 -21.24 -23.99
CA VAL A 8 22.43 -20.27 -23.11
C VAL A 8 21.04 -20.78 -22.71
N TYR A 9 20.26 -21.27 -23.69
CA TYR A 9 18.93 -21.81 -23.43
C TYR A 9 18.97 -23.03 -22.50
N GLN A 10 19.89 -23.96 -22.73
CA GLN A 10 20.08 -25.13 -21.85
C GLN A 10 20.49 -24.72 -20.42
N SER A 11 21.32 -23.68 -20.28
CA SER A 11 21.67 -23.12 -18.98
C SER A 11 20.44 -22.60 -18.22
N PHE A 12 19.55 -21.86 -18.91
CA PHE A 12 18.30 -21.37 -18.30
C PHE A 12 17.35 -22.50 -17.90
N LEU A 13 17.17 -23.51 -18.76
CA LEU A 13 16.34 -24.69 -18.43
C LEU A 13 16.90 -25.45 -17.23
N SER A 14 18.20 -25.73 -17.22
CA SER A 14 18.88 -26.42 -16.12
C SER A 14 18.74 -25.65 -14.79
N THR A 15 18.93 -24.34 -14.83
CA THR A 15 18.77 -23.47 -13.66
C THR A 15 17.32 -23.48 -13.16
N THR A 16 16.36 -23.37 -14.07
CA THR A 16 14.92 -23.38 -13.74
C THR A 16 14.53 -24.70 -13.07
N LYS A 17 14.99 -25.84 -13.61
CA LYS A 17 14.76 -27.15 -13.01
C LYS A 17 15.32 -27.23 -11.58
N LYS A 18 16.57 -26.78 -11.38
CA LYS A 18 17.19 -26.72 -10.04
C LYS A 18 16.39 -25.85 -9.06
N LEU A 19 15.90 -24.70 -9.51
CA LEU A 19 15.08 -23.81 -8.68
C LEU A 19 13.75 -24.47 -8.26
N ILE A 20 13.10 -25.20 -9.17
CA ILE A 20 11.88 -25.96 -8.88
C ILE A 20 12.17 -27.06 -7.87
N ASP A 21 13.26 -27.80 -8.05
CA ASP A 21 13.65 -28.88 -7.14
C ASP A 21 14.01 -28.33 -5.74
N ILE A 22 14.72 -27.20 -5.66
CA ILE A 22 15.00 -26.50 -4.40
C ILE A 22 13.70 -26.11 -3.70
N TYR A 23 12.76 -25.51 -4.43
CA TYR A 23 11.49 -25.08 -3.85
C TYR A 23 10.67 -26.27 -3.33
N LYS A 24 10.51 -27.33 -4.13
CA LYS A 24 9.73 -28.53 -3.76
C LYS A 24 10.30 -29.26 -2.54
N ASN A 25 11.62 -29.34 -2.42
CA ASN A 25 12.29 -30.06 -1.34
C ASN A 25 12.65 -29.16 -0.15
N SER A 26 12.22 -27.89 -0.15
CA SER A 26 12.58 -26.96 0.91
C SER A 26 11.79 -27.18 2.20
N ASN A 27 12.44 -26.89 3.32
CA ASN A 27 11.73 -26.72 4.59
C ASN A 27 10.81 -25.49 4.51
N ILE A 28 9.53 -25.66 4.82
CA ILE A 28 8.50 -24.61 4.76
C ILE A 28 8.81 -23.40 5.68
N GLU A 29 9.61 -23.60 6.72
CA GLU A 29 10.07 -22.55 7.63
C GLU A 29 11.21 -21.71 7.02
N ASN A 30 11.88 -22.20 5.97
CA ASN A 30 12.89 -21.43 5.26
C ASN A 30 12.23 -20.35 4.40
N ARG A 31 11.99 -19.20 5.01
CA ARG A 31 11.34 -18.04 4.38
C ARG A 31 12.05 -17.57 3.11
N LYS A 32 13.37 -17.73 2.99
CA LYS A 32 14.11 -17.35 1.78
C LYS A 32 13.63 -18.16 0.59
N ILE A 33 13.53 -19.49 0.75
CA ILE A 33 13.06 -20.38 -0.32
C ILE A 33 11.55 -20.23 -0.52
N LYS A 34 10.78 -20.11 0.58
CA LYS A 34 9.33 -19.90 0.53
C LYS A 34 8.93 -18.72 -0.35
N TYR A 35 9.66 -17.61 -0.26
CA TYR A 35 9.39 -16.37 -1.02
C TYR A 35 10.27 -16.21 -2.26
N LEU A 36 11.04 -17.25 -2.62
CA LEU A 36 11.93 -17.20 -3.78
C LEU A 36 11.16 -17.04 -5.11
N PRO A 37 10.03 -17.75 -5.35
CA PRO A 37 9.26 -17.56 -6.58
C PRO A 37 8.82 -16.11 -6.77
N GLU A 38 8.27 -15.46 -5.74
CA GLU A 38 7.82 -14.07 -5.79
C GLU A 38 8.99 -13.10 -5.98
N TRP A 39 10.15 -13.40 -5.40
CA TRP A 39 11.36 -12.63 -5.61
C TRP A 39 11.86 -12.71 -7.06
N LEU A 40 11.88 -13.91 -7.64
CA LEU A 40 12.30 -14.12 -9.03
C LEU A 40 11.35 -13.43 -10.00
N GLU A 41 10.04 -13.53 -9.79
CA GLU A 41 9.03 -12.83 -10.60
C GLU A 41 9.19 -11.31 -10.51
N PHE A 42 9.44 -10.77 -9.31
CA PHE A 42 9.76 -9.36 -9.17
C PHE A 42 11.02 -8.99 -9.96
N TYR A 43 12.09 -9.77 -9.83
CA TYR A 43 13.39 -9.51 -10.44
C TYR A 43 13.31 -9.55 -11.98
N THR A 44 12.70 -10.58 -12.56
CA THR A 44 12.53 -10.70 -14.02
C THR A 44 11.70 -9.55 -14.59
N ARG A 45 10.64 -9.14 -13.89
CA ARG A 45 9.86 -7.96 -14.27
C ARG A 45 10.69 -6.68 -14.25
N GLN A 46 11.58 -6.49 -13.27
CA GLN A 46 12.47 -5.33 -13.25
C GLN A 46 13.44 -5.33 -14.44
N LEU A 47 14.01 -6.49 -14.78
CA LEU A 47 14.89 -6.63 -15.95
C LEU A 47 14.14 -6.34 -17.26
N LEU A 48 12.91 -6.83 -17.40
CA LEU A 48 12.07 -6.55 -18.57
C LEU A 48 11.76 -5.05 -18.69
N GLU A 49 11.44 -4.39 -17.58
CA GLU A 49 11.24 -2.93 -17.58
C GLU A 49 12.51 -2.16 -17.97
N GLU A 50 13.68 -2.62 -17.53
CA GLU A 50 14.98 -2.02 -17.87
C GLU A 50 15.34 -2.20 -19.33
N ASN A 51 15.08 -3.38 -19.90
CA ASN A 51 15.26 -3.63 -21.33
C ASN A 51 14.41 -2.71 -22.22
N ASN A 52 13.24 -2.30 -21.72
CA ASN A 52 12.33 -1.40 -22.44
C ASN A 52 12.74 0.09 -22.35
N ASN A 53 13.82 0.45 -21.64
CA ASN A 53 14.44 1.78 -21.57
C ASN A 53 13.46 2.96 -21.34
N LYS A 54 12.38 2.75 -20.59
CA LYS A 54 11.42 3.83 -20.28
C LYS A 54 11.99 4.72 -19.17
N TYR A 55 12.21 5.99 -19.49
CA TYR A 55 12.55 7.01 -18.48
C TYR A 55 11.41 7.14 -17.47
N LYS A 56 11.74 7.04 -16.17
CA LYS A 56 10.81 7.26 -15.07
C LYS A 56 11.50 8.07 -13.98
N LEU A 57 10.78 9.07 -13.45
CA LEU A 57 11.18 9.75 -12.24
C LEU A 57 10.83 8.89 -11.02
N TYR A 58 11.67 8.98 -9.99
CA TYR A 58 11.50 8.26 -8.73
C TYR A 58 10.96 9.18 -7.64
N SER A 59 10.24 8.60 -6.69
CA SER A 59 9.91 9.27 -5.44
C SER A 59 11.19 9.69 -4.71
N THR A 60 11.10 10.80 -3.98
CA THR A 60 12.19 11.31 -3.15
C THR A 60 11.89 11.04 -1.69
N TYR A 61 12.94 10.68 -0.94
CA TYR A 61 12.80 10.37 0.48
C TYR A 61 13.79 11.20 1.29
N LYS A 62 13.29 11.80 2.36
CA LYS A 62 14.13 12.52 3.31
C LYS A 62 14.88 11.52 4.19
N ARG A 63 16.01 11.96 4.72
CA ARG A 63 16.77 11.19 5.68
C ARG A 63 15.94 10.90 6.94
N GLY A 64 16.01 9.68 7.45
CA GLY A 64 15.23 9.20 8.60
C GLY A 64 13.82 8.72 8.25
N THR A 65 13.37 8.85 7.00
CA THR A 65 12.08 8.33 6.55
C THR A 65 12.05 6.80 6.63
N ILE A 66 10.94 6.21 7.07
CA ILE A 66 10.73 4.76 7.06
C ILE A 66 10.09 4.36 5.74
N VAL A 67 10.71 3.45 5.02
CA VAL A 67 10.22 2.86 3.76
C VAL A 67 10.01 1.36 3.94
N TYR A 68 9.01 0.78 3.26
CA TYR A 68 8.84 -0.68 3.21
C TYR A 68 9.56 -1.23 1.98
N VAL A 69 10.50 -2.16 2.18
CA VAL A 69 11.46 -2.57 1.15
C VAL A 69 11.46 -4.07 0.99
N ASN A 70 11.44 -4.54 -0.25
CA ASN A 70 11.78 -5.91 -0.61
C ASN A 70 13.31 -6.07 -0.72
N LEU A 71 13.92 -6.63 0.32
CA LEU A 71 15.36 -6.87 0.34
C LEU A 71 15.74 -8.16 -0.42
N GLY A 72 14.76 -8.94 -0.88
CA GLY A 72 14.95 -10.13 -1.71
C GLY A 72 15.25 -11.39 -0.92
N SER A 73 15.42 -12.50 -1.63
CA SER A 73 15.92 -13.76 -1.06
C SER A 73 17.44 -13.82 -1.24
N ASN A 74 18.17 -13.15 -0.36
CA ASN A 74 19.62 -13.00 -0.48
C ASN A 74 20.40 -14.22 0.03
N ILE A 75 21.67 -14.31 -0.34
CA ILE A 75 22.52 -15.47 -0.06
C ILE A 75 22.96 -15.48 1.42
N GLY A 76 23.12 -16.68 2.00
CA GLY A 76 23.71 -16.85 3.33
C GLY A 76 22.99 -16.06 4.42
N ASN A 77 23.74 -15.23 5.17
CA ASN A 77 23.22 -14.41 6.26
C ASN A 77 22.90 -12.97 5.85
N GLU A 78 22.90 -12.66 4.55
CA GLU A 78 22.44 -11.36 4.07
C GLU A 78 20.97 -11.16 4.45
N PHE A 79 20.67 -9.94 4.89
CA PHE A 79 19.34 -9.57 5.34
C PHE A 79 18.37 -9.68 4.18
N SER A 80 17.22 -10.33 4.39
CA SER A 80 16.33 -10.80 3.31
C SER A 80 14.87 -10.59 3.68
N GLY A 81 14.00 -10.62 2.67
CA GLY A 81 12.55 -10.48 2.83
C GLY A 81 12.07 -9.02 2.85
N ASN A 82 10.78 -8.85 3.09
CA ASN A 82 10.15 -7.53 3.15
C ASN A 82 10.28 -6.93 4.56
N HIS A 83 10.88 -5.75 4.64
CA HIS A 83 11.17 -5.09 5.92
C HIS A 83 10.96 -3.59 5.83
N PHE A 84 10.58 -3.00 6.97
CA PHE A 84 10.72 -1.56 7.15
C PHE A 84 12.20 -1.21 7.24
N CYS A 85 12.61 -0.12 6.59
CA CYS A 85 13.98 0.37 6.60
C CYS A 85 14.00 1.88 6.81
N VAL A 86 15.07 2.39 7.42
CA VAL A 86 15.32 3.82 7.60
C VAL A 86 16.20 4.33 6.48
N VAL A 87 15.79 5.41 5.81
CA VAL A 87 16.57 6.08 4.78
C VAL A 87 17.77 6.82 5.39
N MET A 88 18.96 6.59 4.84
CA MET A 88 20.21 7.18 5.35
C MET A 88 20.78 8.31 4.49
N ASP A 89 20.35 8.41 3.23
CA ASP A 89 20.84 9.42 2.30
C ASP A 89 20.49 10.85 2.76
N LYS A 90 21.48 11.76 2.77
CA LYS A 90 21.27 13.18 3.10
C LYS A 90 20.59 13.96 1.97
N LYS A 91 20.88 13.60 0.72
CA LYS A 91 20.37 14.25 -0.49
C LYS A 91 19.82 13.19 -1.42
N ASP A 92 18.55 13.33 -1.77
CA ASP A 92 17.85 12.49 -2.72
C ASP A 92 17.15 13.35 -3.77
N ASN A 93 16.99 12.83 -4.99
CA ASN A 93 16.35 13.55 -6.10
C ASN A 93 15.57 12.60 -7.03
N PRO A 94 14.63 13.12 -7.85
CA PRO A 94 13.78 12.27 -8.68
C PRO A 94 14.51 11.51 -9.79
N LYS A 95 15.74 11.89 -10.16
CA LYS A 95 16.54 11.19 -11.17
C LYS A 95 17.40 10.08 -10.56
N LYS A 96 17.61 10.10 -9.24
CA LYS A 96 18.38 9.07 -8.52
C LYS A 96 17.53 7.82 -8.35
N SER A 97 17.97 6.72 -8.95
CA SER A 97 17.29 5.42 -8.92
C SER A 97 17.62 4.57 -7.70
N THR A 98 18.62 4.96 -6.90
CA THR A 98 19.08 4.21 -5.72
C THR A 98 18.99 5.02 -4.44
N ILE A 99 18.95 4.33 -3.31
CA ILE A 99 18.89 4.93 -1.97
C ILE A 99 19.55 4.02 -0.94
N THR A 100 20.29 4.58 0.02
CA THR A 100 20.89 3.82 1.12
C THR A 100 19.90 3.69 2.27
N VAL A 101 19.72 2.48 2.78
CA VAL A 101 18.78 2.17 3.85
C VAL A 101 19.40 1.28 4.93
N VAL A 102 18.87 1.39 6.15
CA VAL A 102 19.17 0.48 7.28
C VAL A 102 17.91 -0.31 7.62
N PRO A 103 17.92 -1.65 7.50
CA PRO A 103 16.74 -2.47 7.80
C PRO A 103 16.39 -2.47 9.30
N LEU A 104 15.09 -2.55 9.58
CA LEU A 104 14.55 -2.69 10.94
C LEU A 104 14.16 -4.15 11.23
N SER A 105 14.38 -4.55 12.47
CA SER A 105 14.05 -5.87 13.00
C SER A 105 13.37 -5.76 14.36
N SER A 106 12.50 -6.71 14.67
CA SER A 106 11.90 -6.87 16.00
C SER A 106 12.76 -7.73 16.95
N LYS A 107 13.84 -8.33 16.44
CA LYS A 107 14.75 -9.17 17.22
C LYS A 107 15.90 -8.33 17.77
N LYS A 108 16.20 -8.49 19.06
CA LYS A 108 17.40 -7.91 19.67
C LYS A 108 18.64 -8.67 19.19
N SER A 109 19.71 -7.94 18.88
CA SER A 109 21.02 -8.50 18.55
C SER A 109 22.12 -7.54 19.01
N LYS A 110 23.32 -8.06 19.29
CA LYS A 110 24.50 -7.27 19.67
C LYS A 110 24.88 -6.21 18.63
N HIS A 111 24.50 -6.42 17.37
CA HIS A 111 24.85 -5.55 16.26
C HIS A 111 23.72 -4.59 15.86
N TYR A 112 22.63 -4.57 16.62
CA TYR A 112 21.47 -3.74 16.30
C TYR A 112 21.32 -2.60 17.30
N THR A 113 20.83 -1.47 16.81
CA THR A 113 20.56 -0.28 17.63
C THR A 113 19.09 -0.24 17.99
N GLN A 114 18.73 -0.28 19.26
CA GLN A 114 17.34 -0.17 19.68
C GLN A 114 16.84 1.25 19.39
N LEU A 115 15.68 1.36 18.74
CA LEU A 115 14.98 2.62 18.59
C LEU A 115 14.23 2.94 19.89
N THR A 116 14.29 4.19 20.31
CA THR A 116 13.51 4.73 21.43
C THR A 116 12.11 5.14 20.99
N SER A 117 11.91 5.46 19.71
CA SER A 117 10.58 5.86 19.20
C SER A 117 9.62 4.68 19.05
N SER A 118 8.42 4.85 19.61
CA SER A 118 7.23 4.02 19.33
C SER A 118 6.55 4.43 18.01
N ILE A 119 7.34 4.70 16.96
CA ILE A 119 6.84 5.24 15.69
C ILE A 119 5.78 4.33 15.07
N PHE A 120 5.92 3.01 15.21
CA PHE A 120 4.92 2.05 14.73
C PHE A 120 3.63 2.12 15.54
N ASP A 121 3.68 2.19 16.87
CA ASP A 121 2.48 2.31 17.71
C ASP A 121 1.73 3.61 17.41
N ILE A 122 2.45 4.74 17.33
CA ILE A 122 1.88 6.05 16.95
C ILE A 122 1.23 5.98 15.56
N THR A 123 1.86 5.26 14.63
CA THR A 123 1.32 5.10 13.27
C THR A 123 0.08 4.23 13.27
N ILE A 124 0.05 3.16 14.05
CA ILE A 124 -1.12 2.29 14.21
C ILE A 124 -2.30 3.09 14.77
N ASP A 125 -2.10 3.86 15.83
CA ASP A 125 -3.16 4.69 16.43
C ASP A 125 -3.73 5.72 15.45
N LYS A 126 -2.85 6.34 14.63
CA LYS A 126 -3.27 7.27 13.57
C LYS A 126 -4.08 6.56 12.48
N LEU A 127 -3.65 5.37 12.06
CA LEU A 127 -4.37 4.57 11.06
C LEU A 127 -5.74 4.12 11.60
N ASP A 128 -5.82 3.69 12.85
CA ASP A 128 -7.07 3.30 13.51
C ASP A 128 -8.07 4.45 13.56
N LYS A 129 -7.64 5.61 14.07
CA LYS A 129 -8.48 6.83 14.12
C LYS A 129 -8.99 7.22 12.73
N LYS A 130 -8.12 7.21 11.72
CA LYS A 130 -8.49 7.54 10.33
C LYS A 130 -9.49 6.51 9.76
N GLY A 131 -9.31 5.23 10.08
CA GLY A 131 -10.20 4.16 9.63
C GLY A 131 -11.60 4.28 10.22
N ILE A 132 -11.68 4.52 11.53
CA ILE A 132 -12.96 4.73 12.26
C ILE A 132 -13.68 5.96 11.70
N GLN A 133 -12.99 7.10 11.59
CA GLN A 133 -13.56 8.33 11.07
C GLN A 133 -14.18 8.16 9.67
N LEU A 134 -13.51 7.42 8.78
CA LEU A 134 -14.04 7.15 7.44
C LEU A 134 -15.32 6.30 7.44
N ILE A 135 -15.47 5.41 8.40
CA ILE A 135 -16.68 4.58 8.55
C ILE A 135 -17.79 5.45 9.12
N GLU A 136 -17.54 6.20 10.19
CA GLU A 136 -18.53 7.11 10.78
C GLU A 136 -19.02 8.17 9.79
N GLU A 137 -18.13 8.74 8.97
CA GLU A 137 -18.53 9.67 7.92
C GLU A 137 -19.33 8.97 6.80
N ALA A 138 -19.03 7.71 6.48
CA ALA A 138 -19.79 6.95 5.49
C ALA A 138 -21.21 6.64 6.00
N ASP A 139 -21.35 6.26 7.26
CA ASP A 139 -22.63 5.96 7.90
C ASP A 139 -23.49 7.24 8.00
N LYS A 140 -22.90 8.38 8.37
CA LYS A 140 -23.61 9.69 8.33
C LYS A 140 -24.12 10.05 6.93
N ILE A 141 -23.36 9.74 5.89
CA ILE A 141 -23.80 9.98 4.50
C ILE A 141 -24.92 9.02 4.12
N GLU A 142 -24.88 7.78 4.60
CA GLU A 142 -25.92 6.78 4.39
C GLU A 142 -27.24 7.21 5.06
N ASP A 143 -27.19 7.65 6.32
CA ASP A 143 -28.34 8.19 7.04
C ASP A 143 -28.94 9.43 6.33
N PHE A 144 -28.07 10.34 5.88
CA PHE A 144 -28.50 11.52 5.14
C PHE A 144 -29.12 11.17 3.78
N ALA A 145 -28.56 10.19 3.08
CA ALA A 145 -29.10 9.71 1.82
C ALA A 145 -30.50 9.10 2.01
N ASN A 146 -30.68 8.25 3.03
CA ASN A 146 -31.98 7.67 3.35
C ASN A 146 -33.02 8.75 3.65
N LEU A 147 -32.67 9.77 4.46
CA LEU A 147 -33.56 10.90 4.74
C LEU A 147 -33.96 11.68 3.47
N ILE A 148 -33.04 11.86 2.52
CA ILE A 148 -33.36 12.50 1.24
C ILE A 148 -34.30 11.63 0.43
N MET A 149 -34.06 10.32 0.37
CA MET A 149 -34.89 9.39 -0.38
C MET A 149 -36.32 9.32 0.17
N ASP A 150 -36.49 9.32 1.50
CA ASP A 150 -37.80 9.37 2.15
C ASP A 150 -38.55 10.66 1.78
N LYS A 151 -37.85 11.82 1.80
CA LYS A 151 -38.42 13.10 1.38
C LYS A 151 -38.83 13.11 -0.10
N HIS A 152 -38.04 12.48 -0.96
CA HIS A 152 -38.39 12.33 -2.38
C HIS A 152 -39.65 11.46 -2.55
N GLU A 153 -39.77 10.38 -1.79
CA GLU A 153 -40.95 9.52 -1.80
C GLU A 153 -42.21 10.28 -1.38
N ASP A 154 -42.14 11.03 -0.28
CA ASP A 154 -43.25 11.86 0.21
C ASP A 154 -43.67 12.92 -0.83
N TYR A 155 -42.69 13.60 -1.44
CA TYR A 155 -42.94 14.58 -2.48
C TYR A 155 -43.58 13.94 -3.73
N ILE A 156 -43.12 12.77 -4.14
CA ILE A 156 -43.69 12.01 -5.26
C ILE A 156 -45.15 11.65 -4.98
N LYS A 157 -45.46 11.12 -3.78
CA LYS A 157 -46.84 10.78 -3.37
C LYS A 157 -47.76 12.00 -3.45
N ALA A 158 -47.35 13.12 -2.85
CA ALA A 158 -48.14 14.35 -2.89
C ALA A 158 -48.36 14.88 -4.33
N LYS A 159 -47.32 14.81 -5.18
CA LYS A 159 -47.44 15.20 -6.59
C LYS A 159 -48.33 14.24 -7.38
N ALA A 160 -48.31 12.95 -7.05
CA ALA A 160 -49.14 11.94 -7.69
C ALA A 160 -50.63 12.16 -7.43
N GLU A 161 -51.01 12.41 -6.19
CA GLU A 161 -52.38 12.74 -5.80
C GLU A 161 -52.92 13.96 -6.57
N ARG A 162 -52.11 15.02 -6.66
CA ARG A 162 -52.45 16.22 -7.42
C ARG A 162 -52.58 15.93 -8.92
N SER A 163 -51.65 15.16 -9.49
CA SER A 163 -51.65 14.85 -10.93
C SER A 163 -52.86 13.99 -11.31
N ALA A 164 -53.28 13.06 -10.45
CA ALA A 164 -54.48 12.25 -10.64
C ALA A 164 -55.76 13.11 -10.67
N LEU A 165 -55.88 14.12 -9.81
CA LEU A 165 -56.99 15.07 -9.85
C LEU A 165 -57.02 15.86 -11.15
N LEU A 166 -55.88 16.38 -11.60
CA LEU A 166 -55.79 17.15 -12.84
C LEU A 166 -56.11 16.32 -14.08
N LEU A 167 -55.67 15.05 -14.11
CA LEU A 167 -56.04 14.08 -15.15
C LEU A 167 -57.56 13.85 -15.16
N LYS A 168 -58.16 13.61 -13.99
CA LYS A 168 -59.61 13.39 -13.83
C LYS A 168 -60.45 14.54 -14.39
N TYR A 169 -60.01 15.78 -14.22
CA TYR A 169 -60.70 16.97 -14.72
C TYR A 169 -60.24 17.41 -16.12
N GLY A 170 -59.41 16.62 -16.81
CA GLY A 170 -58.99 16.88 -18.19
C GLY A 170 -57.94 17.98 -18.38
N TYR A 171 -57.28 18.43 -17.31
CA TYR A 171 -56.22 19.45 -17.37
C TYR A 171 -54.84 18.87 -17.75
N LEU A 172 -54.64 17.55 -17.62
CA LEU A 172 -53.40 16.85 -17.96
C LEU A 172 -53.69 15.61 -18.81
N THR A 173 -52.70 15.18 -19.60
CA THR A 173 -52.72 13.92 -20.35
C THR A 173 -51.86 12.85 -19.67
N GLU A 174 -52.17 11.58 -19.86
CA GLU A 174 -51.36 10.46 -19.38
C GLU A 174 -49.92 10.55 -19.89
N THR A 175 -49.75 10.87 -21.17
CA THR A 175 -48.43 11.01 -21.82
C THR A 175 -47.56 12.09 -21.16
N TYR A 176 -48.15 13.20 -20.72
CA TYR A 176 -47.43 14.25 -20.01
C TYR A 176 -46.98 13.77 -18.62
N ILE A 177 -47.86 13.08 -17.91
CA ILE A 177 -47.61 12.56 -16.57
C ILE A 177 -46.48 11.50 -16.61
N GLU A 178 -46.54 10.56 -17.55
CA GLU A 178 -45.50 9.53 -17.74
C GLU A 178 -44.14 10.15 -18.01
N LYS A 179 -44.07 11.17 -18.88
CA LYS A 179 -42.82 11.88 -19.19
C LYS A 179 -42.23 12.50 -17.93
N GLN A 180 -43.05 13.18 -17.12
CA GLN A 180 -42.61 13.84 -15.89
C GLN A 180 -42.15 12.84 -14.82
N TYR A 181 -42.84 11.71 -14.65
CA TYR A 181 -42.39 10.67 -13.72
C TYR A 181 -41.06 10.06 -14.15
N LYS A 182 -40.88 9.80 -15.45
CA LYS A 182 -39.64 9.25 -15.97
C LYS A 182 -38.45 10.19 -15.75
N GLU A 183 -38.64 11.49 -15.95
CA GLU A 183 -37.60 12.51 -15.68
C GLU A 183 -37.21 12.53 -14.19
N ILE A 184 -38.19 12.52 -13.28
CA ILE A 184 -37.95 12.49 -11.83
C ILE A 184 -37.25 11.20 -11.41
N GLU A 185 -37.71 10.05 -11.92
CA GLU A 185 -37.13 8.74 -11.59
C GLU A 185 -35.66 8.66 -11.98
N VAL A 186 -35.29 9.21 -13.15
CA VAL A 186 -33.89 9.28 -13.59
C VAL A 186 -33.05 10.10 -12.62
N LEU A 187 -33.51 11.30 -12.23
CA LEU A 187 -32.76 12.18 -11.32
C LEU A 187 -32.53 11.52 -9.94
N ILE A 188 -33.56 10.88 -9.38
CA ILE A 188 -33.47 10.19 -8.09
C ILE A 188 -32.49 9.01 -8.17
N LYS A 189 -32.55 8.21 -9.26
CA LYS A 189 -31.61 7.11 -9.47
C LYS A 189 -30.17 7.60 -9.59
N GLU A 190 -29.95 8.72 -10.28
CA GLU A 190 -28.62 9.32 -10.40
C GLU A 190 -28.09 9.83 -9.05
N GLU A 191 -28.94 10.48 -8.26
CA GLU A 191 -28.59 10.94 -6.92
C GLU A 191 -28.25 9.79 -5.97
N ALA A 192 -29.11 8.75 -5.90
CA ALA A 192 -28.86 7.55 -5.10
C ALA A 192 -27.52 6.88 -5.48
N LYS A 193 -27.27 6.72 -6.78
CA LYS A 193 -26.01 6.15 -7.30
C LYS A 193 -24.79 6.99 -6.91
N ASN A 194 -24.92 8.32 -6.85
CA ASN A 194 -23.84 9.20 -6.40
C ASN A 194 -23.52 9.00 -4.92
N PHE A 195 -24.53 8.86 -4.05
CA PHE A 195 -24.34 8.52 -2.65
C PHE A 195 -23.66 7.16 -2.48
N GLU A 196 -24.17 6.12 -3.14
CA GLU A 196 -23.59 4.77 -3.11
C GLU A 196 -22.11 4.77 -3.54
N LYS A 197 -21.78 5.51 -4.60
CA LYS A 197 -20.39 5.63 -5.07
C LYS A 197 -19.49 6.31 -4.05
N LYS A 198 -19.99 7.33 -3.35
CA LYS A 198 -19.23 8.04 -2.31
C LYS A 198 -19.01 7.13 -1.09
N ILE A 199 -20.07 6.49 -0.59
CA ILE A 199 -20.05 5.56 0.55
C ILE A 199 -19.12 4.39 0.25
N SER A 200 -19.26 3.74 -0.90
CA SER A 200 -18.42 2.61 -1.31
C SER A 200 -16.94 2.98 -1.41
N LYS A 201 -16.61 4.18 -1.91
CA LYS A 201 -15.22 4.68 -1.95
C LYS A 201 -14.65 4.86 -0.54
N MET A 202 -15.43 5.37 0.40
CA MET A 202 -15.02 5.58 1.80
C MET A 202 -14.84 4.24 2.52
N LYS A 203 -15.82 3.33 2.43
CA LYS A 203 -15.75 1.97 2.98
C LYS A 203 -14.55 1.20 2.40
N LYS A 204 -14.26 1.33 1.09
CA LYS A 204 -13.06 0.76 0.44
C LYS A 204 -11.76 1.34 1.01
N LYS A 205 -11.70 2.65 1.23
CA LYS A 205 -10.54 3.32 1.83
C LYS A 205 -10.29 2.85 3.27
N ALA A 206 -11.34 2.74 4.09
CA ALA A 206 -11.25 2.19 5.44
C ALA A 206 -10.76 0.72 5.44
N LYS A 207 -11.26 -0.10 4.51
CA LYS A 207 -10.76 -1.48 4.33
C LYS A 207 -9.28 -1.52 3.98
N ASN A 208 -8.81 -0.64 3.09
CA ASN A 208 -7.40 -0.54 2.73
C ASN A 208 -6.51 -0.11 3.92
N ILE A 209 -6.97 0.86 4.73
CA ILE A 209 -6.30 1.26 5.97
C ILE A 209 -6.17 0.07 6.93
N ASN A 210 -7.23 -0.72 7.10
CA ASN A 210 -7.17 -1.89 7.98
C ASN A 210 -6.16 -2.94 7.48
N LEU A 211 -6.01 -3.13 6.16
CA LEU A 211 -4.97 -3.99 5.60
C LEU A 211 -3.57 -3.49 5.90
N VAL A 212 -3.32 -2.18 5.77
CA VAL A 212 -2.04 -1.55 6.14
C VAL A 212 -1.78 -1.75 7.63
N ARG A 213 -2.77 -1.45 8.47
CA ARG A 213 -2.67 -1.58 9.92
C ARG A 213 -2.27 -2.98 10.35
N LYS A 214 -2.86 -4.03 9.76
CA LYS A 214 -2.48 -5.43 10.03
C LYS A 214 -1.00 -5.75 9.76
N VAL A 215 -0.36 -5.06 8.81
CA VAL A 215 1.09 -5.21 8.56
C VAL A 215 1.89 -4.53 9.67
N PHE A 216 1.49 -3.32 10.07
CA PHE A 216 2.11 -2.56 11.15
C PHE A 216 1.92 -3.24 12.52
N ASP A 217 0.78 -3.88 12.76
CA ASP A 217 0.46 -4.60 14.00
C ASP A 217 1.49 -5.69 14.34
N ARG A 218 2.19 -6.23 13.34
CA ARG A 218 3.29 -7.19 13.54
C ARG A 218 4.45 -6.60 14.36
N HIS A 219 4.52 -5.27 14.42
CA HIS A 219 5.52 -4.48 15.15
C HIS A 219 4.94 -3.79 16.39
N LYS A 220 3.64 -3.91 16.65
CA LYS A 220 2.97 -3.31 17.81
C LYS A 220 3.55 -3.83 19.12
N ASN A 221 3.76 -2.95 20.09
CA ASN A 221 4.33 -3.28 21.40
C ASN A 221 5.70 -4.01 21.34
N LYS A 222 6.39 -3.92 20.21
CA LYS A 222 7.72 -4.52 20.03
C LYS A 222 8.76 -3.41 19.94
N ARG A 223 9.86 -3.62 20.64
CA ARG A 223 11.06 -2.81 20.43
C ARG A 223 11.56 -3.03 19.00
N SER A 224 11.77 -1.94 18.29
CA SER A 224 12.35 -1.95 16.96
C SER A 224 13.85 -1.74 17.05
N TYR A 225 14.60 -2.48 16.24
CA TYR A 225 16.05 -2.47 16.25
C TYR A 225 16.56 -2.23 14.83
N ALA A 226 17.39 -1.21 14.64
CA ALA A 226 18.06 -0.94 13.37
C ALA A 226 19.27 -1.88 13.20
N ASN A 227 19.23 -2.70 12.16
CA ASN A 227 20.33 -3.59 11.79
C ASN A 227 21.40 -2.83 11.02
N VAL A 228 22.25 -2.12 11.76
CA VAL A 228 23.34 -1.31 11.21
C VAL A 228 24.32 -2.13 10.38
N SER A 229 24.55 -3.39 10.74
CA SER A 229 25.43 -4.30 9.99
C SER A 229 24.93 -4.63 8.58
N ALA A 230 23.64 -4.46 8.31
CA ALA A 230 23.01 -4.70 7.02
C ALA A 230 22.63 -3.40 6.29
N ILE A 231 23.31 -2.29 6.60
CA ILE A 231 23.21 -1.07 5.79
C ILE A 231 23.50 -1.41 4.33
N THR A 232 22.61 -0.99 3.43
CA THR A 232 22.73 -1.36 2.01
C THR A 232 22.09 -0.32 1.11
N THR A 233 22.63 -0.21 -0.10
CA THR A 233 22.07 0.62 -1.16
C THR A 233 21.16 -0.25 -2.03
N ILE A 234 19.91 0.18 -2.19
CA ILE A 234 18.90 -0.52 -2.99
C ILE A 234 18.48 0.33 -4.19
N SER A 235 17.95 -0.33 -5.22
CA SER A 235 17.10 0.34 -6.20
C SER A 235 15.79 0.78 -5.54
N LYS A 236 15.35 2.01 -5.82
CA LYS A 236 14.06 2.54 -5.35
C LYS A 236 12.86 1.75 -5.87
N LYS A 237 13.03 0.95 -6.93
CA LYS A 237 12.00 0.01 -7.40
C LYS A 237 11.71 -1.11 -6.40
N ARG A 238 12.62 -1.37 -5.44
CA ARG A 238 12.42 -2.31 -4.34
C ARG A 238 11.58 -1.74 -3.20
N ILE A 239 11.31 -0.43 -3.19
CA ILE A 239 10.41 0.18 -2.22
C ILE A 239 8.97 -0.15 -2.64
N GLN A 240 8.23 -0.74 -1.72
CA GLN A 240 6.86 -1.19 -1.93
C GLN A 240 5.91 -0.37 -1.08
N LYS A 241 4.66 -0.29 -1.55
CA LYS A 241 3.52 0.20 -0.79
C LYS A 241 2.54 -0.96 -0.65
N ILE A 242 2.00 -1.16 0.55
CA ILE A 242 0.95 -2.17 0.79
C ILE A 242 -0.29 -1.82 -0.04
N ASN A 243 -0.67 -0.54 -0.02
CA ASN A 243 -1.67 0.08 -0.89
C ASN A 243 -1.53 1.60 -0.81
N ASN A 244 -2.46 2.35 -1.41
CA ASN A 244 -2.42 3.82 -1.44
C ASN A 244 -2.58 4.50 -0.06
N GLU A 245 -3.01 3.76 0.97
CA GLU A 245 -3.16 4.27 2.34
C GLU A 245 -1.96 3.93 3.23
N ASP A 246 -0.93 3.29 2.68
CA ASP A 246 0.30 2.96 3.40
C ASP A 246 1.12 4.24 3.67
N PRO A 247 1.41 4.58 4.95
CA PRO A 247 2.09 5.82 5.32
C PRO A 247 3.63 5.74 5.22
N THR A 248 4.21 4.60 4.78
CA THR A 248 5.65 4.52 4.53
C THR A 248 6.10 5.55 3.50
N GLY A 249 7.30 6.11 3.64
CA GLY A 249 7.74 7.26 2.83
C GLY A 249 7.32 8.62 3.40
N GLU A 250 6.36 8.66 4.32
CA GLU A 250 5.90 9.90 4.99
C GLU A 250 6.30 9.93 6.47
N ILE A 251 6.27 8.77 7.13
CA ILE A 251 6.70 8.64 8.52
C ILE A 251 8.23 8.71 8.66
N LYS A 252 8.70 9.35 9.73
CA LYS A 252 10.11 9.57 10.02
C LYS A 252 10.42 9.16 11.46
N ILE A 253 11.59 8.56 11.68
CA ILE A 253 12.10 8.31 13.04
C ILE A 253 12.52 9.62 13.72
N SER A 254 12.67 9.58 15.04
CA SER A 254 13.18 10.73 15.80
C SER A 254 14.62 11.08 15.38
N ASP A 255 15.00 12.35 15.51
CA ASP A 255 16.37 12.77 15.21
C ASP A 255 17.37 12.14 16.20
N GLU A 256 16.95 11.82 17.43
CA GLU A 256 17.77 11.09 18.40
C GLU A 256 18.06 9.66 17.92
N ASP A 257 17.03 8.91 17.52
CA ASP A 257 17.20 7.57 16.95
C ASP A 257 18.14 7.59 15.73
N LEU A 258 17.98 8.59 14.87
CA LEU A 258 18.81 8.74 13.68
C LEU A 258 20.28 9.00 14.02
N LYS A 259 20.55 9.84 15.04
CA LYS A 259 21.90 10.05 15.57
C LYS A 259 22.49 8.78 16.19
N GLN A 260 21.69 7.99 16.89
CA GLN A 260 22.15 6.71 17.45
C GLN A 260 22.52 5.71 16.34
N ILE A 261 21.72 5.62 15.28
CA ILE A 261 22.05 4.80 14.11
C ILE A 261 23.37 5.27 13.47
N GLU A 262 23.56 6.57 13.28
CA GLU A 262 24.81 7.13 12.74
C GLU A 262 26.02 6.77 13.59
N LYS A 263 25.92 6.99 14.90
CA LYS A 263 26.99 6.67 15.85
C LYS A 263 27.41 5.20 15.72
N GLN A 264 26.44 4.30 15.62
CA GLN A 264 26.70 2.87 15.50
C GLN A 264 27.28 2.48 14.12
N ILE A 265 26.90 3.18 13.04
CA ILE A 265 27.55 3.02 11.73
C ILE A 265 29.02 3.40 11.82
N ILE A 266 29.33 4.55 12.43
CA ILE A 266 30.71 5.03 12.59
C ILE A 266 31.52 4.04 13.41
N ILE A 267 31.00 3.61 14.57
CA ILE A 267 31.68 2.63 15.43
C ILE A 267 31.95 1.33 14.68
N ARG A 268 31.01 0.87 13.84
CA ARG A 268 31.13 -0.44 13.20
C ARG A 268 32.02 -0.47 11.97
N PHE A 269 31.98 0.58 11.14
CA PHE A 269 32.58 0.55 9.81
C PHE A 269 33.77 1.51 9.65
N ILE A 270 33.96 2.45 10.58
CA ILE A 270 34.95 3.53 10.42
C ILE A 270 35.94 3.55 11.58
N LYS A 271 35.46 3.48 12.82
CA LYS A 271 36.30 3.61 14.00
C LYS A 271 36.98 2.26 14.31
N SER A 272 38.31 2.27 14.39
CA SER A 272 39.16 1.17 14.89
C SER A 272 39.20 1.13 16.41
#